data_AF-A0A2D6VKH0-F1
#
_entry.id   AF-A0A2D6VKH0-F1
#
_cell.length_a   1.000
_cell.length_b   1.000
_cell.length_c   1.000
_cell.angle_alpha   90.00
_cell.angle_beta   90.00
_cell.angle_gamma   90.00
#
_symmetry.space_group_name_H-M   'P 1'
#
loop_
_entity.id
_entity.type
_entity.pdbx_description
1 polymer ?
#
loop_
_entity_poly.entity_id
_entity_poly.type
_entity_poly.pdbx_seq_one_letter_code
_entity_poly.pdbx_strand_id
1 'polypeptide(L)'
;MKFFYIALLLLTSSLKANTSSILPASTYLGTSSWYESSWLGVYFESSTSWIYQINLGWVFTPLSNADNFWMYHSDLRWLWTTSSIYPWVYVNEIKDWRYYLPQLGFYRADSKTWSYHSELVNEFNQNDSVAYPSEYYSSGSIMSNDSISAWFDRSLEINGLQLFIAAAVGGQTAVPDRWAHKVAQTVKLLTDPNDSEIDISSQERMIQILKGAPGTWHEGSPAAQRLAYGGGSDYSPNPLTDNGIESYNGYQNLDKYLMNDMVWYRNSSDGQINNVGDYDIAEVLEHLMHTIHLYGVPGAVNGSRNALKWDSETQSGWQTSELYYAMKQAVDNRVFSLRDYMDGNIDSPETYRLISKEYLYLLNFGMWEYGQEFWENGTLAPEWNDNARTPSGVQQNNPLGYAL
;
A
#
# COMPACT_ATOMS: atom_id res chain seq x y z
N MET A 1 -78.17 -4.39 -10.28
CA MET A 1 -78.00 -3.09 -9.61
C MET A 1 -77.03 -3.27 -8.46
N LYS A 2 -76.08 -2.33 -8.32
CA LYS A 2 -74.95 -2.27 -7.36
C LYS A 2 -73.68 -3.04 -7.75
N PHE A 3 -72.86 -2.33 -8.55
CA PHE A 3 -71.41 -2.51 -8.67
C PHE A 3 -70.74 -2.30 -7.29
N PHE A 4 -69.84 -3.20 -6.91
CA PHE A 4 -68.85 -2.94 -5.87
C PHE A 4 -67.52 -2.59 -6.56
N TYR A 5 -67.12 -1.33 -6.42
CA TYR A 5 -65.79 -0.87 -6.81
C TYR A 5 -64.77 -1.41 -5.81
N ILE A 6 -63.88 -2.30 -6.27
CA ILE A 6 -62.63 -2.59 -5.57
C ILE A 6 -61.64 -1.52 -6.04
N ALA A 7 -61.30 -0.59 -5.14
CA ALA A 7 -60.22 0.37 -5.36
C ALA A 7 -58.89 -0.40 -5.29
N LEU A 8 -58.30 -0.69 -6.45
CA LEU A 8 -56.93 -1.16 -6.54
C LEU A 8 -56.01 0.04 -6.27
N LEU A 9 -55.45 0.10 -5.07
CA LEU A 9 -54.44 1.08 -4.71
C LEU A 9 -53.15 0.75 -5.49
N LEU A 10 -53.02 1.31 -6.70
CA LEU A 10 -51.75 1.32 -7.43
C LEU A 10 -50.82 2.29 -6.69
N LEU A 11 -49.96 1.75 -5.82
CA LEU A 11 -48.73 2.42 -5.44
C LEU A 11 -47.85 2.47 -6.69
N THR A 12 -47.99 3.54 -7.47
CA THR A 12 -46.96 3.93 -8.42
C THR A 12 -45.77 4.43 -7.61
N SER A 13 -44.87 3.54 -7.22
CA SER A 13 -43.50 3.94 -6.94
C SER A 13 -42.92 4.41 -8.27
N SER A 14 -42.84 5.73 -8.47
CA SER A 14 -41.92 6.27 -9.47
C SER A 14 -40.51 5.98 -8.96
N LEU A 15 -39.98 4.81 -9.34
CA LEU A 15 -38.55 4.62 -9.37
C LEU A 15 -38.02 5.67 -10.35
N LYS A 16 -37.45 6.76 -9.82
CA LYS A 16 -36.60 7.65 -10.61
C LYS A 16 -35.61 6.74 -11.32
N ALA A 17 -35.55 6.80 -12.65
CA ALA A 17 -34.52 6.12 -13.41
C ALA A 17 -33.17 6.61 -12.88
N ASN A 18 -32.37 5.69 -12.31
CA ASN A 18 -30.97 5.97 -12.05
C ASN A 18 -30.30 6.08 -13.42
N THR A 19 -30.13 7.31 -13.90
CA THR A 19 -29.39 7.63 -15.13
C THR A 19 -27.87 7.54 -14.92
N SER A 20 -27.42 7.29 -13.69
CA SER A 20 -26.02 7.05 -13.35
C SER A 20 -25.80 5.56 -13.15
N SER A 21 -24.82 5.02 -13.87
CA SER A 21 -24.32 3.66 -13.74
C SER A 21 -22.92 3.69 -13.12
N ILE A 22 -22.45 2.59 -12.54
CA ILE A 22 -21.10 2.46 -12.01
C ILE A 22 -20.05 2.62 -13.11
N LEU A 23 -20.33 2.16 -14.33
CA LEU A 23 -19.46 2.42 -15.47
C LEU A 23 -19.88 3.73 -16.16
N PRO A 24 -19.04 4.78 -16.13
CA PRO A 24 -19.40 6.06 -16.72
C PRO A 24 -19.73 5.92 -18.22
N ALA A 25 -20.60 6.82 -18.72
CA ALA A 25 -21.07 6.85 -20.11
C ALA A 25 -21.84 5.60 -20.59
N SER A 26 -22.36 4.77 -19.69
CA SER A 26 -23.25 3.67 -20.05
C SER A 26 -24.71 4.11 -20.24
N THR A 27 -25.41 3.45 -21.17
CA THR A 27 -26.81 3.75 -21.49
C THR A 27 -27.75 2.80 -20.74
N TYR A 28 -28.70 3.35 -19.98
CA TYR A 28 -29.73 2.54 -19.31
C TYR A 28 -30.68 1.90 -20.34
N LEU A 29 -30.88 0.59 -20.25
CA LEU A 29 -31.67 -0.18 -21.23
C LEU A 29 -33.17 -0.25 -20.93
N GLY A 30 -33.66 0.55 -19.98
CA GLY A 30 -35.09 0.70 -19.72
C GLY A 30 -35.71 -0.40 -18.84
N THR A 31 -34.96 -1.41 -18.43
CA THR A 31 -35.44 -2.49 -17.53
C THR A 31 -34.37 -2.92 -16.54
N SER A 32 -34.76 -3.11 -15.27
CA SER A 32 -34.05 -3.91 -14.26
C SER A 32 -32.53 -3.74 -14.17
N SER A 33 -32.02 -2.54 -13.85
CA SER A 33 -30.58 -2.25 -13.65
C SER A 33 -29.65 -2.76 -14.77
N TRP A 34 -30.18 -2.91 -16.00
CA TRP A 34 -29.40 -3.25 -17.18
C TRP A 34 -28.91 -2.00 -17.89
N TYR A 35 -27.64 -2.02 -18.26
CA TYR A 35 -26.95 -0.92 -18.93
C TYR A 35 -26.13 -1.47 -20.09
N GLU A 36 -25.85 -0.62 -21.07
CA GLU A 36 -24.96 -0.91 -22.20
C GLU A 36 -23.78 0.07 -22.19
N SER A 37 -22.58 -0.48 -22.05
CA SER A 37 -21.32 0.24 -22.29
C SER A 37 -20.98 0.16 -23.78
N SER A 38 -20.52 1.27 -24.36
CA SER A 38 -20.14 1.35 -25.78
C SER A 38 -18.99 0.41 -26.17
N TRP A 39 -18.22 -0.08 -25.20
CA TRP A 39 -17.06 -0.92 -25.44
C TRP A 39 -17.12 -2.25 -24.68
N LEU A 40 -17.58 -2.27 -23.42
CA LEU A 40 -17.70 -3.50 -22.63
C LEU A 40 -18.95 -4.33 -23.02
N GLY A 41 -19.94 -3.68 -23.63
CA GLY A 41 -21.23 -4.28 -23.98
C GLY A 41 -22.24 -4.22 -22.84
N VAL A 42 -23.20 -5.15 -22.86
CA VAL A 42 -24.35 -5.16 -21.96
C VAL A 42 -24.00 -5.82 -20.62
N TYR A 43 -24.44 -5.23 -19.53
CA TYR A 43 -24.23 -5.73 -18.18
C TYR A 43 -25.38 -5.32 -17.23
N PHE A 44 -25.47 -6.04 -16.12
CA PHE A 44 -26.40 -5.78 -15.03
C PHE A 44 -25.67 -5.27 -13.80
N GLU A 45 -26.20 -4.24 -13.13
CA GLU A 45 -25.63 -3.69 -11.90
C GLU A 45 -26.33 -4.18 -10.64
N SER A 46 -25.52 -4.59 -9.65
CA SER A 46 -25.98 -4.81 -8.27
C SER A 46 -25.76 -3.56 -7.40
N SER A 47 -26.31 -3.56 -6.19
CA SER A 47 -26.15 -2.47 -5.22
C SER A 47 -24.78 -2.43 -4.50
N THR A 48 -23.81 -3.26 -4.87
CA THR A 48 -22.55 -3.47 -4.12
C THR A 48 -21.28 -3.38 -4.98
N SER A 49 -21.31 -2.58 -6.03
CA SER A 49 -20.22 -2.45 -7.02
C SER A 49 -19.85 -3.74 -7.77
N TRP A 50 -20.71 -4.76 -7.67
CA TRP A 50 -20.67 -5.93 -8.54
C TRP A 50 -21.52 -5.70 -9.77
N ILE A 51 -20.97 -6.03 -10.94
CA ILE A 51 -21.70 -6.08 -12.20
C ILE A 51 -21.68 -7.51 -12.76
N TYR A 52 -22.75 -7.89 -13.45
CA TYR A 52 -22.81 -9.12 -14.23
C TYR A 52 -22.69 -8.76 -15.70
N GLN A 53 -21.52 -9.01 -16.30
CA GLN A 53 -21.27 -8.81 -17.73
C GLN A 53 -21.59 -10.11 -18.47
N ILE A 54 -22.31 -10.04 -19.58
CA ILE A 54 -22.92 -11.23 -20.24
C ILE A 54 -21.90 -12.33 -20.57
N ASN A 55 -20.66 -11.97 -20.90
CA ASN A 55 -19.61 -12.88 -21.31
C ASN A 55 -18.64 -13.25 -20.17
N LEU A 56 -18.34 -12.30 -19.28
CA LEU A 56 -17.37 -12.47 -18.19
C LEU A 56 -18.01 -12.91 -16.86
N GLY A 57 -19.34 -12.85 -16.74
CA GLY A 57 -20.03 -13.18 -15.49
C GLY A 57 -19.92 -12.06 -14.45
N TRP A 58 -19.90 -12.44 -13.17
CA TRP A 58 -19.84 -11.51 -12.05
C TRP A 58 -18.44 -10.96 -11.85
N VAL A 59 -18.30 -9.64 -11.89
CA VAL A 59 -17.06 -8.93 -11.58
C VAL A 59 -17.32 -7.77 -10.63
N PHE A 60 -16.37 -7.50 -9.74
CA PHE A 60 -16.40 -6.37 -8.82
C PHE A 60 -15.54 -5.23 -9.36
N THR A 61 -16.10 -4.04 -9.47
CA THR A 61 -15.41 -2.84 -9.99
C THR A 61 -15.35 -1.79 -8.89
N PRO A 62 -14.23 -1.64 -8.15
CA PRO A 62 -14.15 -0.71 -7.02
C PRO A 62 -14.30 0.74 -7.47
N LEU A 63 -13.68 1.08 -8.61
CA LEU A 63 -13.68 2.40 -9.23
C LEU A 63 -13.61 2.23 -10.75
N SER A 64 -14.28 3.14 -11.47
CA SER A 64 -14.30 3.16 -12.93
C SER A 64 -14.40 4.59 -13.43
N ASN A 65 -13.63 4.89 -14.47
CA ASN A 65 -13.79 6.10 -15.27
C ASN A 65 -14.31 5.73 -16.67
N ALA A 66 -14.50 6.72 -17.55
CA ALA A 66 -15.03 6.48 -18.90
C ALA A 66 -14.08 5.66 -19.78
N ASP A 67 -12.79 5.66 -19.45
CA ASP A 67 -11.72 5.13 -20.30
C ASP A 67 -11.13 3.82 -19.79
N ASN A 68 -11.16 3.54 -18.50
CA ASN A 68 -10.56 2.34 -17.92
C ASN A 68 -11.17 1.98 -16.56
N PHE A 69 -10.97 0.72 -16.16
CA PHE A 69 -11.22 0.27 -14.79
C PHE A 69 -10.53 -1.06 -14.48
N TRP A 70 -10.30 -1.28 -13.19
CA TRP A 70 -9.99 -2.61 -12.63
C TRP A 70 -11.29 -3.38 -12.35
N MET A 71 -11.28 -4.67 -12.64
CA MET A 71 -12.37 -5.58 -12.32
C MET A 71 -11.84 -6.85 -11.65
N TYR A 72 -12.46 -7.25 -10.54
CA TYR A 72 -12.13 -8.49 -9.86
C TYR A 72 -13.14 -9.58 -10.22
N HIS A 73 -12.68 -10.65 -10.83
CA HIS A 73 -13.45 -11.87 -11.07
C HIS A 73 -13.11 -12.92 -9.99
N SER A 74 -14.07 -13.75 -9.58
CA SER A 74 -13.83 -14.75 -8.50
C SER A 74 -12.66 -15.69 -8.80
N ASP A 75 -12.62 -16.19 -10.04
CA ASP A 75 -11.60 -17.14 -10.48
C ASP A 75 -10.41 -16.43 -11.11
N LEU A 76 -10.66 -15.42 -11.95
CA LEU A 76 -9.59 -14.75 -12.68
C LEU A 76 -8.89 -13.64 -11.89
N ARG A 77 -9.39 -13.32 -10.70
CA ARG A 77 -8.92 -12.24 -9.83
C ARG A 77 -8.84 -10.90 -10.56
N TRP A 78 -7.75 -10.13 -10.43
CA TRP A 78 -7.71 -8.75 -10.89
C TRP A 78 -7.39 -8.62 -12.38
N LEU A 79 -8.34 -8.06 -13.12
CA LEU A 79 -8.22 -7.73 -14.53
C LEU A 79 -8.28 -6.22 -14.72
N TRP A 80 -7.48 -5.69 -15.63
CA TRP A 80 -7.53 -4.28 -16.04
C TRP A 80 -7.71 -4.14 -17.55
N THR A 81 -8.42 -3.12 -17.98
CA THR A 81 -8.62 -2.83 -19.41
C THR A 81 -8.95 -1.37 -19.62
N THR A 82 -8.78 -0.90 -20.86
CA THR A 82 -9.28 0.41 -21.32
C THR A 82 -10.30 0.26 -22.44
N SER A 83 -11.09 1.31 -22.66
CA SER A 83 -12.03 1.44 -23.77
C SER A 83 -11.34 1.39 -25.14
N SER A 84 -10.08 1.82 -25.22
CA SER A 84 -9.30 1.87 -26.47
C SER A 84 -8.65 0.53 -26.86
N ILE A 85 -8.48 -0.40 -25.92
CA ILE A 85 -7.79 -1.68 -26.15
C ILE A 85 -8.67 -2.91 -25.90
N TYR A 86 -9.81 -2.77 -25.21
CA TYR A 86 -10.74 -3.88 -25.02
C TYR A 86 -11.10 -4.53 -26.37
N PRO A 87 -11.08 -5.87 -26.49
CA PRO A 87 -11.08 -6.87 -25.43
C PRO A 87 -9.70 -7.40 -25.01
N TRP A 88 -8.62 -6.65 -25.19
CA TRP A 88 -7.39 -6.92 -24.45
C TRP A 88 -7.60 -6.61 -22.97
N VAL A 89 -7.38 -7.62 -22.12
CA VAL A 89 -7.42 -7.49 -20.66
C VAL A 89 -6.05 -7.82 -20.09
N TYR A 90 -5.53 -6.93 -19.25
CA TYR A 90 -4.35 -7.20 -18.44
C TYR A 90 -4.77 -8.09 -17.29
N VAL A 91 -4.09 -9.20 -17.13
CA VAL A 91 -4.35 -10.14 -16.04
C VAL A 91 -3.23 -9.99 -15.01
N ASN A 92 -3.58 -9.49 -13.83
CA ASN A 92 -2.59 -9.15 -12.80
C ASN A 92 -1.80 -10.37 -12.28
N GLU A 93 -2.43 -11.53 -12.23
CA GLU A 93 -1.90 -12.77 -11.65
C GLU A 93 -0.75 -13.37 -12.46
N ILE A 94 -0.67 -12.99 -13.73
CA ILE A 94 0.40 -13.40 -14.66
C ILE A 94 1.17 -12.20 -15.20
N LYS A 95 0.82 -11.00 -14.74
CA LYS A 95 1.41 -9.71 -15.16
C LYS A 95 1.45 -9.53 -16.68
N ASP A 96 0.45 -10.02 -17.40
CA ASP A 96 0.48 -10.09 -18.86
C ASP A 96 -0.91 -9.85 -19.48
N TRP A 97 -0.91 -9.38 -20.72
CA TRP A 97 -2.10 -9.11 -21.51
C TRP A 97 -2.65 -10.39 -22.15
N ARG A 98 -3.97 -10.50 -22.17
CA ARG A 98 -4.71 -11.55 -22.87
C ARG A 98 -5.79 -10.91 -23.72
N TYR A 99 -5.91 -11.34 -24.97
CA TYR A 99 -7.05 -10.94 -25.80
C TYR A 99 -8.23 -11.87 -25.51
N TYR A 100 -9.30 -11.33 -24.95
CA TYR A 100 -10.46 -12.11 -24.56
C TYR A 100 -11.49 -12.20 -25.69
N LEU A 101 -11.90 -13.42 -26.03
CA LEU A 101 -13.08 -13.67 -26.86
C LEU A 101 -14.01 -14.66 -26.15
N PRO A 102 -15.30 -14.33 -25.95
CA PRO A 102 -16.22 -15.16 -25.17
C PRO A 102 -16.30 -16.63 -25.60
N GLN A 103 -16.16 -16.91 -26.90
CA GLN A 103 -16.25 -18.28 -27.43
C GLN A 103 -14.91 -19.04 -27.42
N LEU A 104 -13.78 -18.32 -27.40
CA LEU A 104 -12.45 -18.93 -27.55
C LEU A 104 -11.60 -18.84 -26.27
N GLY A 105 -12.02 -18.04 -25.29
CA GLY A 105 -11.29 -17.80 -24.04
C GLY A 105 -10.28 -16.67 -24.20
N PHE A 106 -9.02 -16.95 -23.86
CA PHE A 106 -7.94 -15.97 -23.74
C PHE A 106 -6.80 -16.31 -24.72
N TYR A 107 -6.52 -15.39 -25.63
CA TYR A 107 -5.45 -15.52 -26.61
C TYR A 107 -4.15 -14.90 -26.10
N ARG A 108 -3.06 -15.61 -26.34
CA ARG A 108 -1.69 -15.24 -25.99
C ARG A 108 -0.90 -14.91 -27.26
N ALA A 109 -0.34 -13.69 -27.34
CA ALA A 109 0.23 -13.18 -28.58
C ALA A 109 1.60 -13.80 -28.95
N ASP A 110 2.42 -14.10 -27.94
CA ASP A 110 3.78 -14.65 -28.07
C ASP A 110 3.76 -16.08 -28.65
N SER A 111 2.92 -16.95 -28.10
CA SER A 111 2.76 -18.36 -28.50
C SER A 111 1.74 -18.54 -29.62
N LYS A 112 0.89 -17.53 -29.85
CA LYS A 112 -0.25 -17.56 -30.78
C LYS A 112 -1.25 -18.68 -30.47
N THR A 113 -1.49 -18.92 -29.18
CA THR A 113 -2.42 -19.96 -28.71
C THR A 113 -3.60 -19.39 -27.95
N TRP A 114 -4.74 -20.08 -28.02
CA TRP A 114 -5.89 -19.85 -27.16
C TRP A 114 -5.80 -20.72 -25.91
N SER A 115 -6.29 -20.20 -24.80
CA SER A 115 -6.43 -20.89 -23.53
C SER A 115 -7.85 -20.71 -23.00
N TYR A 116 -8.42 -21.77 -22.43
CA TYR A 116 -9.70 -21.69 -21.73
C TYR A 116 -9.53 -21.00 -20.37
N HIS A 117 -10.65 -20.52 -19.83
CA HIS A 117 -10.72 -19.91 -18.50
C HIS A 117 -10.00 -20.73 -17.42
N SER A 118 -10.25 -22.05 -17.37
CA SER A 118 -9.61 -22.94 -16.40
C SER A 118 -8.10 -23.12 -16.61
N GLU A 119 -7.62 -23.05 -17.86
CA GLU A 119 -6.19 -23.16 -18.17
C GLU A 119 -5.45 -21.89 -17.76
N LEU A 120 -6.07 -20.74 -17.98
CA LEU A 120 -5.56 -19.46 -17.52
C LEU A 120 -5.52 -19.43 -15.97
N VAL A 121 -6.59 -19.88 -15.29
CA VAL A 121 -6.59 -20.05 -13.82
C VAL A 121 -5.49 -21.01 -13.35
N ASN A 122 -5.19 -22.08 -14.11
CA ASN A 122 -4.09 -22.98 -13.78
C ASN A 122 -2.71 -22.31 -13.95
N GLU A 123 -2.52 -21.47 -14.98
CA GLU A 123 -1.32 -20.63 -15.13
C GLU A 123 -1.15 -19.72 -13.91
N PHE A 124 -2.25 -19.16 -13.38
CA PHE A 124 -2.23 -18.29 -12.19
C PHE A 124 -1.75 -19.05 -10.97
N ASN A 125 -2.34 -20.23 -10.74
CA ASN A 125 -2.00 -21.05 -9.59
C ASN A 125 -0.58 -21.63 -9.69
N GLN A 126 -0.04 -21.81 -10.90
CA GLN A 126 1.37 -22.17 -11.10
C GLN A 126 2.30 -20.99 -10.81
N ASN A 127 1.96 -19.78 -11.24
CA ASN A 127 2.76 -18.58 -10.93
C ASN A 127 2.68 -18.17 -9.45
N ASP A 128 1.54 -18.36 -8.78
CA ASP A 128 1.40 -18.18 -7.33
C ASP A 128 2.22 -19.21 -6.52
N SER A 129 2.57 -20.36 -7.12
CA SER A 129 3.23 -21.47 -6.43
C SER A 129 4.73 -21.57 -6.65
N VAL A 130 5.33 -20.73 -7.49
CA VAL A 130 6.79 -20.58 -7.50
C VAL A 130 7.15 -19.40 -6.60
N ALA A 131 7.02 -19.60 -5.28
CA ALA A 131 7.73 -18.77 -4.33
C ALA A 131 9.20 -18.72 -4.75
N TYR A 132 9.76 -17.52 -4.90
CA TYR A 132 11.19 -17.37 -5.18
C TYR A 132 11.97 -18.24 -4.19
N PRO A 133 12.79 -19.20 -4.67
CA PRO A 133 13.30 -20.29 -3.83
C PRO A 133 14.49 -19.79 -3.00
N SER A 134 14.19 -18.99 -1.98
CA SER A 134 15.17 -18.46 -1.04
C SER A 134 14.57 -18.45 0.36
N GLU A 135 15.39 -18.87 1.33
CA GLU A 135 14.99 -18.98 2.74
C GLU A 135 14.77 -17.63 3.43
N TYR A 136 15.22 -16.53 2.79
CA TYR A 136 15.06 -15.18 3.34
C TYR A 136 13.62 -14.67 3.18
N TYR A 137 12.93 -15.07 2.12
CA TYR A 137 11.53 -14.70 1.89
C TYR A 137 10.62 -15.63 2.68
N SER A 138 10.06 -15.10 3.77
CA SER A 138 9.25 -15.86 4.72
C SER A 138 8.04 -15.05 5.14
N SER A 139 6.89 -15.71 5.23
CA SER A 139 5.64 -15.11 5.71
C SER A 139 5.10 -15.99 6.83
N GLY A 140 5.30 -15.54 8.07
CA GLY A 140 4.84 -16.23 9.26
C GLY A 140 3.32 -16.13 9.46
N SER A 141 2.80 -16.96 10.35
CA SER A 141 1.44 -16.80 10.88
C SER A 141 1.42 -15.83 12.06
N ILE A 142 0.26 -15.25 12.38
CA ILE A 142 0.10 -14.52 13.65
C ILE A 142 0.17 -15.54 14.80
N MET A 143 1.04 -15.26 15.77
CA MET A 143 1.27 -16.09 16.94
C MET A 143 1.08 -15.25 18.22
N SER A 144 0.49 -15.83 19.27
CA SER A 144 0.45 -15.19 20.59
C SER A 144 1.88 -14.90 21.07
N ASN A 145 2.06 -13.74 21.69
CA ASN A 145 3.35 -13.25 22.13
C ASN A 145 3.25 -12.46 23.44
N ASP A 146 3.04 -13.20 24.53
CA ASP A 146 2.91 -12.63 25.87
C ASP A 146 4.26 -12.22 26.49
N SER A 147 5.36 -12.39 25.74
CA SER A 147 6.74 -12.17 26.21
C SER A 147 7.28 -10.77 25.92
N ILE A 148 6.60 -10.00 25.06
CA ILE A 148 7.01 -8.64 24.72
C ILE A 148 6.49 -7.67 25.77
N SER A 149 5.18 -7.48 25.84
CA SER A 149 4.56 -6.38 26.57
C SER A 149 3.09 -6.67 26.82
N ALA A 150 2.53 -6.14 27.90
CA ALA A 150 1.09 -6.14 28.14
C ALA A 150 0.29 -5.36 27.07
N TRP A 151 0.96 -4.57 26.23
CA TRP A 151 0.35 -3.79 25.16
C TRP A 151 0.23 -4.58 23.84
N PHE A 152 1.13 -5.53 23.59
CA PHE A 152 1.17 -6.34 22.37
C PHE A 152 1.02 -7.82 22.72
N ASP A 153 -0.11 -8.44 22.35
CA ASP A 153 -0.43 -9.83 22.72
C ASP A 153 -0.07 -10.86 21.64
N ARG A 154 0.34 -10.40 20.46
CA ARG A 154 0.68 -11.25 19.33
C ARG A 154 1.59 -10.56 18.34
N SER A 155 2.18 -11.37 17.47
CA SER A 155 3.16 -10.91 16.51
C SER A 155 3.17 -11.78 15.25
N LEU A 156 3.71 -11.23 14.16
CA LEU A 156 3.95 -11.93 12.89
C LEU A 156 5.30 -11.49 12.33
N GLU A 157 6.12 -12.42 11.87
CA GLU A 157 7.36 -12.12 11.12
C GLU A 157 7.08 -12.20 9.62
N ILE A 158 7.51 -11.19 8.86
CA ILE A 158 7.40 -11.14 7.40
C ILE A 158 8.69 -10.58 6.81
N ASN A 159 9.38 -11.38 5.99
CA ASN A 159 10.60 -10.99 5.27
C ASN A 159 11.60 -10.22 6.15
N GLY A 160 11.92 -10.79 7.33
CA GLY A 160 12.86 -10.22 8.29
C GLY A 160 12.32 -9.10 9.19
N LEU A 161 11.12 -8.57 8.92
CA LEU A 161 10.47 -7.55 9.75
C LEU A 161 9.52 -8.18 10.77
N GLN A 162 9.66 -7.80 12.03
CA GLN A 162 8.74 -8.20 13.09
C GLN A 162 7.56 -7.22 13.19
N LEU A 163 6.33 -7.71 13.04
CA LEU A 163 5.11 -6.94 13.32
C LEU A 163 4.61 -7.26 14.73
N PHE A 164 4.50 -6.25 15.59
CA PHE A 164 3.88 -6.36 16.91
C PHE A 164 2.45 -5.81 16.86
N ILE A 165 1.49 -6.60 17.32
CA ILE A 165 0.06 -6.32 17.15
C ILE A 165 -0.55 -6.02 18.51
N ALA A 166 -1.11 -4.83 18.66
CA ALA A 166 -1.65 -4.40 19.94
C ALA A 166 -2.91 -5.19 20.35
N ALA A 167 -2.96 -5.50 21.65
CA ALA A 167 -4.09 -6.11 22.31
C ALA A 167 -5.24 -5.10 22.53
N ALA A 168 -6.30 -5.53 23.21
CA ALA A 168 -7.25 -4.59 23.78
C ALA A 168 -6.62 -3.96 25.05
N VAL A 169 -6.12 -2.73 24.92
CA VAL A 169 -5.28 -2.11 25.94
C VAL A 169 -5.46 -0.59 25.97
N GLY A 170 -5.28 0.02 27.15
CA GLY A 170 -5.30 1.47 27.32
C GLY A 170 -6.62 2.14 26.93
N GLY A 171 -7.74 1.40 26.91
CA GLY A 171 -9.04 1.90 26.47
C GLY A 171 -9.37 1.66 25.00
N GLN A 172 -8.43 1.11 24.22
CA GLN A 172 -8.63 0.76 22.82
C GLN A 172 -9.01 -0.72 22.61
N THR A 173 -9.65 -0.98 21.47
CA THR A 173 -9.94 -2.34 21.02
C THR A 173 -8.71 -2.96 20.36
N ALA A 174 -8.61 -4.29 20.44
CA ALA A 174 -7.52 -5.02 19.77
C ALA A 174 -7.51 -4.79 18.26
N VAL A 175 -6.32 -4.76 17.67
CA VAL A 175 -6.15 -4.69 16.22
C VAL A 175 -6.67 -5.98 15.58
N PRO A 176 -7.55 -5.92 14.56
CA PRO A 176 -8.05 -7.14 13.90
C PRO A 176 -6.95 -7.89 13.12
N ASP A 177 -6.89 -9.21 13.29
CA ASP A 177 -5.92 -10.09 12.59
C ASP A 177 -5.96 -9.90 11.07
N ARG A 178 -7.16 -9.75 10.51
CA ARG A 178 -7.32 -9.52 9.07
C ARG A 178 -6.62 -8.25 8.60
N TRP A 179 -6.59 -7.20 9.41
CA TRP A 179 -5.89 -5.96 9.07
C TRP A 179 -4.38 -6.11 9.28
N ALA A 180 -3.93 -6.76 10.35
CA ALA A 180 -2.51 -7.08 10.53
C ALA A 180 -1.96 -7.93 9.37
N HIS A 181 -2.72 -8.90 8.86
CA HIS A 181 -2.37 -9.66 7.66
C HIS A 181 -2.30 -8.80 6.40
N LYS A 182 -3.13 -7.75 6.27
CA LYS A 182 -3.02 -6.81 5.15
C LYS A 182 -1.73 -6.00 5.22
N VAL A 183 -1.35 -5.53 6.42
CA VAL A 183 -0.07 -4.84 6.61
C VAL A 183 1.10 -5.77 6.28
N ALA A 184 1.07 -7.02 6.74
CA ALA A 184 2.06 -8.03 6.36
C ALA A 184 2.10 -8.27 4.84
N GLN A 185 0.95 -8.30 4.18
CA GLN A 185 0.88 -8.41 2.72
C GLN A 185 1.48 -7.18 2.03
N THR A 186 1.32 -5.97 2.58
CA THR A 186 2.00 -4.76 2.07
C THR A 186 3.52 -4.91 2.17
N VAL A 187 4.06 -5.39 3.30
CA VAL A 187 5.51 -5.69 3.42
C VAL A 187 5.94 -6.71 2.37
N LYS A 188 5.15 -7.76 2.17
CA LYS A 188 5.42 -8.77 1.13
C LYS A 188 5.50 -8.15 -0.27
N LEU A 189 4.60 -7.23 -0.61
CA LEU A 189 4.59 -6.52 -1.90
C LEU A 189 5.78 -5.57 -2.04
N LEU A 190 6.15 -4.84 -0.99
CA LEU A 190 7.33 -3.96 -0.96
C LEU A 190 8.65 -4.72 -1.12
N THR A 191 8.62 -6.03 -0.91
CA THR A 191 9.78 -6.93 -0.96
C THR A 191 9.55 -8.08 -1.94
N ASP A 192 8.69 -7.87 -2.95
CA ASP A 192 8.40 -8.89 -3.96
C ASP A 192 9.67 -9.16 -4.79
N PRO A 193 10.17 -10.40 -4.84
CA PRO A 193 11.35 -10.75 -5.63
C PRO A 193 11.05 -11.05 -7.09
N ASN A 194 9.78 -11.09 -7.50
CA ASN A 194 9.40 -11.68 -8.79
C ASN A 194 9.46 -10.70 -9.96
N ASP A 195 9.74 -9.41 -9.72
CA ASP A 195 9.95 -8.45 -10.80
C ASP A 195 11.40 -8.52 -11.33
N SER A 196 11.54 -8.47 -12.66
CA SER A 196 12.84 -8.56 -13.34
C SER A 196 13.79 -7.40 -13.04
N GLU A 197 13.29 -6.27 -12.55
CA GLU A 197 14.10 -5.09 -12.21
C GLU A 197 14.67 -5.17 -10.78
N ILE A 198 14.31 -6.19 -9.99
CA ILE A 198 14.79 -6.34 -8.61
C ILE A 198 16.23 -6.85 -8.59
N ASP A 199 17.12 -6.10 -7.94
CA ASP A 199 18.41 -6.63 -7.48
C ASP A 199 18.18 -7.56 -6.28
N ILE A 200 18.02 -8.84 -6.59
CA ILE A 200 17.75 -9.88 -5.59
C ILE A 200 18.81 -9.91 -4.50
N SER A 201 20.10 -9.76 -4.84
CA SER A 201 21.18 -9.86 -3.85
C SER A 201 21.07 -8.74 -2.82
N SER A 202 20.75 -7.52 -3.29
CA SER A 202 20.53 -6.37 -2.42
C SER A 202 19.22 -6.50 -1.61
N GLN A 203 18.13 -7.01 -2.20
CA GLN A 203 16.87 -7.20 -1.49
C GLN A 203 16.97 -8.30 -0.41
N GLU A 204 17.62 -9.42 -0.69
CA GLU A 204 17.90 -10.45 0.32
C GLU A 204 18.79 -9.91 1.44
N ARG A 205 19.77 -9.07 1.10
CA ARG A 205 20.61 -8.40 2.10
C ARG A 205 19.78 -7.44 2.96
N MET A 206 18.87 -6.67 2.38
CA MET A 206 17.94 -5.81 3.10
C MET A 206 17.09 -6.62 4.09
N ILE A 207 16.55 -7.76 3.68
CA ILE A 207 15.77 -8.67 4.54
C ILE A 207 16.61 -9.20 5.71
N GLN A 208 17.85 -9.61 5.44
CA GLN A 208 18.77 -10.03 6.50
C GLN A 208 19.12 -8.89 7.46
N ILE A 209 19.30 -7.68 6.93
CA ILE A 209 19.49 -6.48 7.74
C ILE A 209 18.27 -6.28 8.62
N LEU A 210 17.05 -6.20 8.10
CA LEU A 210 15.82 -6.07 8.91
C LEU A 210 15.76 -7.12 10.04
N LYS A 211 16.16 -8.36 9.77
CA LYS A 211 16.20 -9.44 10.78
C LYS A 211 17.23 -9.24 11.90
N GLY A 212 18.18 -8.31 11.76
CA GLY A 212 19.33 -8.18 12.64
C GLY A 212 20.26 -9.40 12.53
N ALA A 213 20.38 -10.01 11.35
CA ALA A 213 21.16 -11.22 11.13
C ALA A 213 22.67 -11.02 11.35
N PRO A 214 23.45 -12.10 11.58
CA PRO A 214 24.89 -11.99 11.72
C PRO A 214 25.58 -11.27 10.55
N GLY A 215 26.52 -10.38 10.85
CA GLY A 215 27.26 -9.58 9.89
C GLY A 215 26.52 -8.37 9.32
N THR A 216 25.34 -8.01 9.85
CA THR A 216 24.66 -6.75 9.53
C THR A 216 25.11 -5.63 10.50
N TRP A 217 24.79 -4.38 10.20
CA TRP A 217 25.27 -3.25 11.01
C TRP A 217 24.56 -3.11 12.36
N HIS A 218 23.46 -3.84 12.56
CA HIS A 218 22.71 -3.92 13.82
C HIS A 218 22.43 -5.38 14.20
N GLU A 219 23.42 -6.25 13.98
CA GLU A 219 23.38 -7.66 14.38
C GLU A 219 22.86 -7.83 15.83
N GLY A 220 21.85 -8.68 15.98
CA GLY A 220 21.20 -8.98 17.27
C GLY A 220 20.06 -8.02 17.66
N SER A 221 19.84 -6.94 16.90
CA SER A 221 18.78 -5.96 17.14
C SER A 221 17.80 -5.89 15.96
N PRO A 222 16.85 -6.84 15.84
CA PRO A 222 15.91 -6.90 14.73
C PRO A 222 15.05 -5.62 14.61
N ALA A 223 14.72 -5.25 13.38
CA ALA A 223 13.75 -4.21 13.09
C ALA A 223 12.33 -4.70 13.36
N ALA A 224 11.48 -3.80 13.85
CA ALA A 224 10.08 -4.08 14.09
C ALA A 224 9.17 -2.90 13.72
N GLN A 225 7.94 -3.23 13.35
CA GLN A 225 6.85 -2.28 13.17
C GLN A 225 5.75 -2.58 14.18
N ARG A 226 5.30 -1.53 14.86
CA ARG A 226 4.20 -1.62 15.82
C ARG A 226 2.89 -1.28 15.14
N LEU A 227 1.87 -2.10 15.40
CA LEU A 227 0.52 -2.00 14.85
C LEU A 227 -0.48 -1.78 16.00
N ALA A 228 -1.23 -0.68 15.97
CA ALA A 228 -2.14 -0.33 17.06
C ALA A 228 -3.42 0.35 16.57
N TYR A 229 -4.44 0.50 17.42
CA TYR A 229 -5.73 1.10 17.05
C TYR A 229 -5.76 2.61 17.34
N GLY A 230 -6.37 3.43 16.49
CA GLY A 230 -6.61 4.86 16.75
C GLY A 230 -5.33 5.69 16.63
N GLY A 231 -5.07 6.60 17.57
CA GLY A 231 -3.81 7.32 17.71
C GLY A 231 -3.32 7.30 19.16
N GLY A 232 -2.10 7.77 19.40
CA GLY A 232 -1.48 7.70 20.73
C GLY A 232 -2.29 8.38 21.84
N SER A 233 -2.92 9.53 21.53
CA SER A 233 -3.77 10.27 22.47
C SER A 233 -5.06 9.55 22.87
N ASP A 234 -5.46 8.52 22.13
CA ASP A 234 -6.68 7.76 22.41
C ASP A 234 -6.48 6.68 23.48
N TYR A 235 -5.26 6.53 23.98
CA TYR A 235 -4.91 5.59 25.05
C TYR A 235 -4.75 6.32 26.39
N SER A 236 -5.11 5.62 27.48
CA SER A 236 -4.87 6.06 28.85
C SER A 236 -4.11 4.99 29.65
N PRO A 237 -2.82 5.21 29.98
CA PRO A 237 -1.98 6.35 29.58
C PRO A 237 -1.54 6.31 28.10
N ASN A 238 -1.11 7.45 27.54
CA ASN A 238 -0.64 7.57 26.16
C ASN A 238 0.72 6.88 25.98
N PRO A 239 0.83 5.80 25.17
CA PRO A 239 2.04 4.98 25.01
C PRO A 239 3.17 5.66 24.23
N LEU A 240 2.96 6.85 23.68
CA LEU A 240 3.98 7.65 23.00
C LEU A 240 4.70 8.62 23.94
N THR A 241 4.29 8.69 25.20
CA THR A 241 4.95 9.52 26.23
C THR A 241 5.82 8.65 27.13
N ASP A 242 6.90 9.20 27.68
CA ASP A 242 7.78 8.49 28.62
C ASP A 242 6.98 7.86 29.78
N ASN A 243 6.07 8.62 30.38
CA ASN A 243 5.20 8.13 31.45
C ASN A 243 4.32 6.95 31.00
N GLY A 244 3.81 6.98 29.77
CA GLY A 244 3.00 5.89 29.24
C GLY A 244 3.82 4.64 28.96
N ILE A 245 5.01 4.81 28.38
CA ILE A 245 5.98 3.72 28.16
C ILE A 245 6.31 3.02 29.48
N GLU A 246 6.61 3.77 30.54
CA GLU A 246 6.91 3.21 31.86
C GLU A 246 5.69 2.55 32.54
N SER A 247 4.48 2.96 32.19
CA SER A 247 3.25 2.48 32.83
C SER A 247 2.78 1.12 32.29
N TYR A 248 3.10 0.77 31.05
CA TYR A 248 2.71 -0.51 30.47
C TYR A 248 3.78 -1.57 30.75
N ASN A 249 3.42 -2.59 31.52
CA ASN A 249 4.34 -3.67 31.87
C ASN A 249 4.97 -4.31 30.62
N GLY A 250 6.30 -4.35 30.59
CA GLY A 250 7.08 -4.94 29.49
C GLY A 250 7.22 -4.07 28.25
N TYR A 251 6.63 -2.87 28.18
CA TYR A 251 6.73 -2.04 26.97
C TYR A 251 8.20 -1.70 26.62
N GLN A 252 9.05 -1.45 27.62
CA GLN A 252 10.49 -1.23 27.45
C GLN A 252 11.26 -2.47 26.92
N ASN A 253 10.66 -3.67 26.87
CA ASN A 253 11.28 -4.81 26.20
C ASN A 253 11.43 -4.57 24.69
N LEU A 254 10.63 -3.66 24.13
CA LEU A 254 10.71 -3.25 22.74
C LEU A 254 12.01 -2.48 22.42
N ASP A 255 12.73 -1.95 23.42
CA ASP A 255 14.01 -1.24 23.23
C ASP A 255 15.11 -2.14 22.61
N LYS A 256 14.87 -3.46 22.58
CA LYS A 256 15.72 -4.45 21.88
C LYS A 256 15.50 -4.48 20.37
N TYR A 257 14.48 -3.78 19.87
CA TYR A 257 14.09 -3.74 18.46
C TYR A 257 14.33 -2.35 17.89
N LEU A 258 14.72 -2.30 16.62
CA LEU A 258 14.80 -1.05 15.88
C LEU A 258 13.43 -0.70 15.32
N MET A 259 12.83 0.36 15.86
CA MET A 259 11.50 0.83 15.47
C MET A 259 11.55 2.34 15.26
N ASN A 260 10.56 2.85 14.55
CA ASN A 260 10.39 4.29 14.38
C ASN A 260 8.92 4.66 14.63
N ASP A 261 8.05 4.53 13.63
CA ASP A 261 6.66 4.98 13.75
C ASP A 261 5.71 3.86 14.24
N MET A 262 4.43 4.21 14.37
CA MET A 262 3.33 3.29 14.68
C MET A 262 2.37 3.25 13.50
N VAL A 263 2.03 2.07 12.98
CA VAL A 263 0.99 1.95 11.96
C VAL A 263 -0.34 1.82 12.68
N TRP A 264 -1.25 2.76 12.43
CA TRP A 264 -2.51 2.89 13.13
C TRP A 264 -3.67 2.31 12.33
N TYR A 265 -4.39 1.33 12.88
CA TYR A 265 -5.67 0.88 12.37
C TYR A 265 -6.75 1.88 12.80
N ARG A 266 -7.59 2.32 11.86
CA ARG A 266 -8.59 3.37 12.11
C ARG A 266 -7.90 4.63 12.64
N ASN A 267 -6.88 5.08 11.91
CA ASN A 267 -6.03 6.18 12.35
C ASN A 267 -6.86 7.44 12.68
N SER A 268 -6.62 7.99 13.87
CA SER A 268 -7.24 9.21 14.41
C SER A 268 -6.20 10.24 14.86
N SER A 269 -4.91 10.06 14.51
CA SER A 269 -3.83 11.03 14.79
C SER A 269 -4.17 12.44 14.31
N ASP A 270 -4.81 12.53 13.15
CA ASP A 270 -5.14 13.79 12.47
C ASP A 270 -6.62 14.19 12.63
N GLY A 271 -7.28 13.64 13.65
CA GLY A 271 -8.64 13.98 14.04
C GLY A 271 -9.66 12.88 13.73
N GLN A 272 -10.66 13.17 12.89
CA GLN A 272 -11.69 12.18 12.58
C GLN A 272 -11.10 11.05 11.76
N ILE A 273 -11.44 9.81 12.13
CA ILE A 273 -11.04 8.61 11.40
C ILE A 273 -11.39 8.76 9.94
N ASN A 274 -10.37 8.71 9.08
CA ASN A 274 -10.56 8.73 7.64
C ASN A 274 -11.19 7.41 7.18
N ASN A 275 -12.14 7.49 6.25
CA ASN A 275 -12.76 6.32 5.61
C ASN A 275 -12.40 6.22 4.11
N VAL A 276 -11.47 7.05 3.64
CA VAL A 276 -10.87 6.97 2.30
C VAL A 276 -9.75 5.94 2.32
N GLY A 277 -9.90 4.88 1.51
CA GLY A 277 -8.95 3.76 1.50
C GLY A 277 -7.53 4.18 1.09
N ASP A 278 -7.41 5.10 0.14
CA ASP A 278 -6.13 5.54 -0.40
C ASP A 278 -5.26 6.24 0.65
N TYR A 279 -5.89 7.06 1.50
CA TYR A 279 -5.21 7.69 2.64
C TYR A 279 -4.72 6.63 3.65
N ASP A 280 -5.56 5.66 3.99
CA ASP A 280 -5.20 4.56 4.89
C ASP A 280 -4.03 3.72 4.32
N ILE A 281 -3.97 3.56 2.99
CA ILE A 281 -2.88 2.88 2.28
C ILE A 281 -1.60 3.74 2.29
N ALA A 282 -1.70 5.05 2.03
CA ALA A 282 -0.58 5.99 2.04
C ALA A 282 0.13 5.97 3.41
N GLU A 283 -0.63 6.07 4.50
CA GLU A 283 -0.11 6.04 5.88
C GLU A 283 0.59 4.73 6.22
N VAL A 284 0.01 3.59 5.81
CA VAL A 284 0.64 2.27 5.99
C VAL A 284 1.95 2.19 5.21
N LEU A 285 1.96 2.65 3.96
CA LEU A 285 3.16 2.65 3.11
C LEU A 285 4.24 3.56 3.68
N GLU A 286 3.90 4.78 4.07
CA GLU A 286 4.80 5.77 4.66
C GLU A 286 5.49 5.20 5.90
N HIS A 287 4.74 4.75 6.90
CA HIS A 287 5.30 4.27 8.15
C HIS A 287 6.12 2.98 7.97
N LEU A 288 5.69 2.07 7.08
CA LEU A 288 6.50 0.90 6.73
C LEU A 288 7.80 1.32 6.02
N MET A 289 7.73 2.26 5.08
CA MET A 289 8.89 2.81 4.39
C MET A 289 9.83 3.50 5.36
N HIS A 290 9.34 4.26 6.34
CA HIS A 290 10.19 4.84 7.38
C HIS A 290 11.00 3.76 8.11
N THR A 291 10.35 2.68 8.55
CA THR A 291 11.06 1.58 9.21
C THR A 291 12.05 0.88 8.28
N ILE A 292 11.65 0.57 7.03
CA ILE A 292 12.49 -0.13 6.05
C ILE A 292 13.67 0.73 5.58
N HIS A 293 13.45 2.01 5.29
CA HIS A 293 14.48 2.96 4.86
C HIS A 293 15.51 3.24 5.95
N LEU A 294 15.09 3.35 7.21
CA LEU A 294 16.03 3.62 8.31
C LEU A 294 16.81 2.37 8.73
N TYR A 295 16.16 1.20 8.72
CA TYR A 295 16.70 -0.01 9.35
C TYR A 295 16.90 -1.21 8.43
N GLY A 296 16.48 -1.17 7.17
CA GLY A 296 16.67 -2.25 6.20
C GLY A 296 17.61 -1.87 5.06
N VAL A 297 17.39 -0.71 4.44
CA VAL A 297 18.12 -0.29 3.22
C VAL A 297 19.61 0.04 3.47
N PRO A 298 20.02 0.73 4.56
CA PRO A 298 21.43 1.05 4.78
C PRO A 298 22.27 -0.22 4.95
N GLY A 299 23.17 -0.46 4.00
CA GLY A 299 24.02 -1.66 3.94
C GLY A 299 23.48 -2.79 3.05
N ALA A 300 22.29 -2.63 2.45
CA ALA A 300 21.72 -3.57 1.49
C ALA A 300 22.50 -3.55 0.17
N VAL A 301 22.70 -2.35 -0.37
CA VAL A 301 23.57 -2.08 -1.53
C VAL A 301 24.97 -1.72 -1.06
N ASN A 302 26.01 -2.11 -1.78
CA ASN A 302 27.39 -1.76 -1.42
C ASN A 302 27.55 -0.23 -1.30
N GLY A 303 28.15 0.23 -0.20
CA GLY A 303 28.35 1.67 0.09
C GLY A 303 27.13 2.37 0.71
N SER A 304 25.92 1.82 0.59
CA SER A 304 24.68 2.48 1.06
C SER A 304 24.67 2.80 2.56
N ARG A 305 25.42 2.06 3.39
CA ARG A 305 25.55 2.40 4.82
C ARG A 305 26.23 3.74 5.08
N ASN A 306 27.17 4.13 4.21
CA ASN A 306 27.81 5.45 4.29
C ASN A 306 27.00 6.54 3.59
N ALA A 307 26.26 6.17 2.53
CA ALA A 307 25.40 7.08 1.79
C ALA A 307 24.17 7.54 2.59
N LEU A 308 23.53 6.60 3.31
CA LEU A 308 22.25 6.79 4.01
C LEU A 308 22.43 7.07 5.51
N LYS A 309 23.29 8.02 5.87
CA LYS A 309 23.51 8.40 7.26
C LYS A 309 22.43 9.35 7.77
N TRP A 310 21.28 8.82 8.16
CA TRP A 310 20.11 9.58 8.65
C TRP A 310 20.18 9.98 10.14
N ASP A 311 20.89 9.22 10.98
CA ASP A 311 20.94 9.45 12.43
C ASP A 311 22.10 10.37 12.79
N SER A 312 21.80 11.66 12.91
CA SER A 312 22.78 12.68 13.24
C SER A 312 23.46 12.51 14.60
N GLU A 313 22.85 11.77 15.54
CA GLU A 313 23.39 11.56 16.88
C GLU A 313 24.45 10.47 16.90
N THR A 314 24.24 9.40 16.13
CA THR A 314 25.11 8.21 16.17
C THR A 314 26.03 8.10 14.95
N GLN A 315 25.73 8.78 13.84
CA GLN A 315 26.45 8.62 12.58
C GLN A 315 27.28 9.86 12.24
N SER A 316 28.54 9.86 12.66
CA SER A 316 29.48 10.95 12.36
C SER A 316 29.60 11.23 10.85
N GLY A 317 29.73 12.52 10.48
CA GLY A 317 29.89 12.96 9.09
C GLY A 317 28.62 12.83 8.25
N TRP A 318 27.45 12.85 8.88
CA TRP A 318 26.15 12.83 8.19
C TRP A 318 25.98 14.04 7.24
N GLN A 319 26.54 15.22 7.57
CA GLN A 319 26.52 16.43 6.73
C GLN A 319 27.27 16.30 5.40
N THR A 320 27.99 15.19 5.20
CA THR A 320 28.73 14.90 3.98
C THR A 320 28.29 13.58 3.35
N SER A 321 27.17 13.03 3.81
CA SER A 321 26.57 11.83 3.22
C SER A 321 25.84 12.17 1.92
N GLU A 322 25.66 11.15 1.07
CA GLU A 322 24.89 11.31 -0.17
C GLU A 322 23.44 11.68 0.13
N LEU A 323 22.84 11.10 1.17
CA LEU A 323 21.51 11.47 1.67
C LEU A 323 21.42 12.95 2.03
N TYR A 324 22.39 13.49 2.78
CA TYR A 324 22.40 14.92 3.10
C TYR A 324 22.47 15.79 1.85
N TYR A 325 23.33 15.46 0.89
CA TYR A 325 23.44 16.26 -0.33
C TYR A 325 22.19 16.15 -1.22
N ALA A 326 21.58 14.97 -1.31
CA ALA A 326 20.36 14.74 -2.04
C ALA A 326 19.19 15.56 -1.47
N MET A 327 19.00 15.48 -0.15
CA MET A 327 17.96 16.23 0.56
C MET A 327 18.21 17.74 0.53
N LYS A 328 19.46 18.17 0.72
CA LYS A 328 19.83 19.58 0.61
C LYS A 328 19.49 20.14 -0.76
N GLN A 329 19.78 19.40 -1.84
CA GLN A 329 19.40 19.81 -3.18
C GLN A 329 17.87 19.89 -3.34
N ALA A 330 17.12 18.94 -2.78
CA ALA A 330 15.67 18.96 -2.82
C ALA A 330 15.09 20.23 -2.15
N VAL A 331 15.64 20.60 -1.00
CA VAL A 331 15.24 21.82 -0.26
C VAL A 331 15.62 23.08 -1.03
N ASP A 332 16.87 23.17 -1.49
CA ASP A 332 17.38 24.33 -2.23
C ASP A 332 16.58 24.55 -3.55
N ASN A 333 16.15 23.46 -4.19
CA ASN A 333 15.32 23.49 -5.41
C ASN A 333 13.81 23.60 -5.14
N ARG A 334 13.39 23.68 -3.87
CA ARG A 334 11.97 23.73 -3.46
C ARG A 334 11.15 22.52 -3.93
N VAL A 335 11.80 21.37 -4.02
CA VAL A 335 11.15 20.06 -4.18
C VAL A 335 10.60 19.59 -2.84
N PHE A 336 11.37 19.73 -1.76
CA PHE A 336 10.98 19.35 -0.41
C PHE A 336 10.93 20.58 0.51
N SER A 337 9.78 20.85 1.10
CA SER A 337 9.58 21.99 2.00
C SER A 337 9.76 21.60 3.47
N LEU A 338 10.67 22.27 4.16
CA LEU A 338 10.92 22.07 5.60
C LEU A 338 10.01 22.90 6.52
N ARG A 339 9.01 23.62 5.97
CA ARG A 339 8.21 24.61 6.71
C ARG A 339 7.56 24.02 7.97
N ASP A 340 7.08 22.78 7.86
CA ASP A 340 6.29 22.13 8.90
C ASP A 340 7.15 21.17 9.75
N TYR A 341 8.49 21.22 9.57
CA TYR A 341 9.46 20.34 10.22
C TYR A 341 10.40 21.09 11.18
N MET A 342 10.16 20.94 12.48
CA MET A 342 11.02 21.45 13.56
C MET A 342 11.38 22.94 13.37
N ASP A 343 12.67 23.28 13.28
CA ASP A 343 13.16 24.64 13.06
C ASP A 343 13.34 25.01 11.58
N GLY A 344 12.99 24.10 10.66
CA GLY A 344 13.10 24.28 9.22
C GLY A 344 14.55 24.34 8.71
N ASN A 345 15.54 23.96 9.53
CA ASN A 345 16.95 24.01 9.18
C ASN A 345 17.54 22.60 9.01
N ILE A 346 17.88 22.22 7.77
CA ILE A 346 18.52 20.93 7.46
C ILE A 346 19.86 20.70 8.18
N ASP A 347 20.55 21.76 8.60
CA ASP A 347 21.81 21.66 9.33
C ASP A 347 21.64 21.41 10.83
N SER A 348 20.41 21.53 11.34
CA SER A 348 20.08 21.21 12.73
C SER A 348 19.99 19.69 12.89
N PRO A 349 20.74 19.07 13.83
CA PRO A 349 20.77 17.61 13.98
C PRO A 349 19.39 16.98 14.15
N GLU A 350 18.56 17.52 15.06
CA GLU A 350 17.21 17.00 15.33
C GLU A 350 16.31 17.11 14.10
N THR A 351 16.35 18.25 13.40
CA THR A 351 15.62 18.46 12.15
C THR A 351 16.06 17.46 11.09
N TYR A 352 17.37 17.35 10.83
CA TYR A 352 17.94 16.41 9.86
C TYR A 352 17.50 14.96 10.11
N ARG A 353 17.60 14.52 11.37
CA ARG A 353 17.22 13.16 11.77
C ARG A 353 15.75 12.88 11.49
N LEU A 354 14.86 13.85 11.79
CA LEU A 354 13.43 13.73 11.52
C LEU A 354 13.15 13.71 10.01
N ILE A 355 13.65 14.69 9.27
CA ILE A 355 13.27 14.86 7.85
C ILE A 355 13.92 13.82 6.94
N SER A 356 14.94 13.09 7.40
CA SER A 356 15.61 12.05 6.60
C SER A 356 14.66 10.89 6.25
N LYS A 357 13.80 10.46 7.18
CA LYS A 357 12.80 9.40 6.90
C LYS A 357 11.73 9.90 5.91
N GLU A 358 11.26 11.12 6.12
CA GLU A 358 10.25 11.78 5.30
C GLU A 358 10.76 11.95 3.86
N TYR A 359 11.97 12.48 3.70
CA TYR A 359 12.60 12.64 2.40
C TYR A 359 12.76 11.31 1.66
N LEU A 360 13.21 10.24 2.33
CA LEU A 360 13.38 8.93 1.69
C LEU A 360 12.03 8.32 1.26
N TYR A 361 10.99 8.47 2.07
CA TYR A 361 9.63 8.08 1.71
C TYR A 361 9.12 8.87 0.49
N LEU A 362 9.20 10.20 0.52
CA LEU A 362 8.72 11.07 -0.54
C LEU A 362 9.47 10.86 -1.86
N LEU A 363 10.79 10.68 -1.77
CA LEU A 363 11.64 10.32 -2.91
C LEU A 363 11.16 9.00 -3.54
N ASN A 364 10.96 7.96 -2.73
CA ASN A 364 10.50 6.67 -3.22
C ASN A 364 9.07 6.75 -3.79
N PHE A 365 8.19 7.55 -3.19
CA PHE A 365 6.85 7.84 -3.72
C PHE A 365 6.88 8.55 -5.07
N GLY A 366 7.81 9.49 -5.28
CA GLY A 366 8.04 10.13 -6.56
C GLY A 366 8.60 9.17 -7.62
N MET A 367 9.51 8.29 -7.21
CA MET A 367 10.13 7.28 -8.10
C MET A 367 9.17 6.15 -8.48
N TRP A 368 8.19 5.81 -7.64
CA TRP A 368 7.17 4.80 -7.93
C TRP A 368 5.84 5.38 -8.41
N GLU A 369 5.76 6.72 -8.53
CA GLU A 369 4.54 7.46 -8.89
C GLU A 369 3.35 7.21 -7.96
N TYR A 370 3.60 6.68 -6.75
CA TYR A 370 2.58 6.34 -5.76
C TYR A 370 1.77 7.56 -5.30
N GLY A 371 2.40 8.74 -5.29
CA GLY A 371 1.71 9.97 -4.97
C GLY A 371 0.54 10.29 -5.91
N GLN A 372 0.56 9.83 -7.17
CA GLN A 372 -0.55 10.04 -8.11
C GLN A 372 -1.80 9.22 -7.75
N GLU A 373 -1.60 8.05 -7.13
CA GLU A 373 -2.68 7.14 -6.74
C GLU A 373 -3.17 7.45 -5.32
N PHE A 374 -2.26 7.60 -4.36
CA PHE A 374 -2.63 7.55 -2.95
C PHE A 374 -2.79 8.89 -2.25
N TRP A 375 -2.17 9.97 -2.76
CA TRP A 375 -2.37 11.30 -2.20
C TRP A 375 -3.67 11.92 -2.70
N GLU A 376 -4.30 12.73 -1.85
CA GLU A 376 -5.52 13.44 -2.24
C GLU A 376 -5.25 14.34 -3.46
N ASN A 377 -6.03 14.15 -4.53
CA ASN A 377 -5.83 14.83 -5.81
C ASN A 377 -4.43 14.60 -6.45
N GLY A 378 -3.73 13.56 -6.03
CA GLY A 378 -2.41 13.20 -6.53
C GLY A 378 -1.27 14.14 -6.09
N THR A 379 -1.46 14.92 -5.02
CA THR A 379 -0.51 15.97 -4.60
C THR A 379 -0.26 15.99 -3.09
N LEU A 380 0.97 16.29 -2.72
CA LEU A 380 1.38 16.62 -1.34
C LEU A 380 1.95 18.05 -1.27
N ALA A 381 1.66 18.90 -2.26
CA ALA A 381 2.15 20.28 -2.26
C ALA A 381 1.52 21.06 -1.08
N PRO A 382 2.28 21.94 -0.40
CA PRO A 382 3.64 22.40 -0.74
C PRO A 382 4.78 21.54 -0.15
N GLU A 383 4.47 20.47 0.57
CA GLU A 383 5.48 19.64 1.23
C GLU A 383 6.40 18.95 0.21
N TRP A 384 5.80 18.21 -0.73
CA TRP A 384 6.50 17.67 -1.90
C TRP A 384 5.95 18.31 -3.17
N ASN A 385 6.84 18.87 -3.98
CA ASN A 385 6.47 19.62 -5.17
C ASN A 385 5.93 18.71 -6.28
N ASP A 386 4.86 19.14 -6.93
CA ASP A 386 4.25 18.40 -8.04
C ASP A 386 5.18 18.15 -9.23
N ASN A 387 6.26 18.92 -9.37
CA ASN A 387 7.27 18.72 -10.41
C ASN A 387 8.19 17.51 -10.17
N ALA A 388 8.08 16.83 -9.02
CA ALA A 388 8.92 15.69 -8.63
C ALA A 388 8.10 14.45 -8.23
N ARG A 389 6.87 14.30 -8.76
CA ARG A 389 5.99 13.13 -8.51
C ARG A 389 6.17 11.97 -9.49
N THR A 390 7.21 12.04 -10.32
CA THR A 390 7.58 11.02 -11.31
C THR A 390 9.10 10.83 -11.33
N PRO A 391 9.62 9.68 -11.80
CA PRO A 391 11.06 9.48 -11.97
C PRO A 391 11.73 10.58 -12.79
N SER A 392 11.09 11.03 -13.87
CA SER A 392 11.63 12.11 -14.72
C SER A 392 11.60 13.46 -14.02
N GLY A 393 10.56 13.73 -13.22
CA GLY A 393 10.46 14.92 -12.39
C GLY A 393 11.52 14.97 -11.30
N VAL A 394 11.76 13.85 -10.61
CA VAL A 394 12.84 13.71 -9.62
C VAL A 394 14.20 13.88 -10.31
N GLN A 395 14.44 13.21 -11.45
CA GLN A 395 15.70 13.35 -12.19
C GLN A 395 16.00 14.80 -12.58
N GLN A 396 14.98 15.55 -12.99
CA GLN A 396 15.13 16.94 -13.41
C GLN A 396 15.36 17.89 -12.22
N ASN A 397 14.60 17.72 -11.13
CA ASN A 397 14.51 18.71 -10.05
C ASN A 397 15.29 18.32 -8.80
N ASN A 398 15.64 17.04 -8.63
CA ASN A 398 16.48 16.51 -7.56
C ASN A 398 17.38 15.37 -8.08
N PRO A 399 18.30 15.64 -9.03
CA PRO A 399 19.15 14.61 -9.65
C PRO A 399 20.03 13.83 -8.66
N LEU A 400 20.41 14.41 -7.52
CA LEU A 400 21.12 13.68 -6.47
C LEU A 400 20.20 12.69 -5.74
N GLY A 401 18.93 13.04 -5.54
CA GLY A 401 17.92 12.11 -5.03
C GLY A 401 17.61 11.00 -6.02
N TYR A 402 17.53 11.31 -7.32
CA TYR A 402 17.34 10.29 -8.37
C TYR A 402 18.49 9.26 -8.42
N ALA A 403 19.71 9.68 -8.08
CA ALA A 403 20.89 8.83 -8.11
C ALA A 403 21.15 8.06 -6.80
N LEU A 404 20.56 8.53 -5.70
CA LEU A 404 20.63 7.91 -4.36
C LEU A 404 19.78 6.63 -4.34
#